data_AF-A0A967YET6-F1
#
_entry.id   AF-A0A967YET6-F1
#
_cell.length_a   1.000
_cell.length_b   1.000
_cell.length_c   1.000
_cell.angle_alpha   90.00
_cell.angle_beta   90.00
_cell.angle_gamma   90.00
#
_symmetry.space_group_name_H-M   'P 1'
#
loop_
_entity.id
_entity.type
_entity.pdbx_description
1 polymer ?
#
loop_
_entity_poly.entity_id
_entity_poly.type
_entity_poly.pdbx_seq_one_letter_code
_entity_poly.pdbx_strand_id
1 'polypeptide(L)' 'AGIESFLNRYPPEQPIVTYCSGRTCEDSHDLAQALSDVGFTNVRIFIDGFPGWEAEGYPIE' A
#
# COMPACT_ATOMS: atom_id res chain seq x y z
N ALA A 1 -9.69 14.65 -8.94
CA ALA A 1 -9.19 14.29 -7.60
C ALA A 1 -7.98 13.41 -7.81
N GLY A 2 -6.79 14.02 -7.82
CA GLY A 2 -5.52 13.32 -8.00
C GLY A 2 -4.86 13.01 -6.66
N ILE A 3 -3.64 12.48 -6.72
CA ILE A 3 -2.84 12.18 -5.53
C ILE A 3 -2.67 13.38 -4.59
N GLU A 4 -2.81 14.62 -5.09
CA GLU A 4 -2.77 15.86 -4.29
C GLU A 4 -3.64 15.84 -3.03
N SER A 5 -4.88 15.32 -3.10
CA SER A 5 -5.74 15.25 -1.92
C SER A 5 -5.20 14.26 -0.88
N PHE A 6 -4.51 13.21 -1.33
CA PHE A 6 -3.84 12.26 -0.46
C PHE A 6 -2.59 12.88 0.19
N LEU A 7 -1.76 13.57 -0.61
CA LEU A 7 -0.55 14.27 -0.13
C LEU A 7 -0.87 15.34 0.90
N ASN A 8 -1.98 16.06 0.73
CA ASN A 8 -2.41 17.08 1.68
C ASN A 8 -3.00 16.49 2.97
N ARG A 9 -3.44 15.22 2.95
CA ARG A 9 -4.10 14.58 4.09
C ARG A 9 -3.12 13.86 5.00
N TYR A 10 -2.05 13.28 4.47
CA TYR A 10 -1.14 12.43 5.22
C TYR A 10 0.30 12.97 5.17
N PRO A 11 1.00 13.02 6.32
CA PRO A 11 2.40 13.44 6.34
C PRO A 11 3.32 12.36 5.75
N PRO A 12 4.53 12.72 5.26
CA PRO A 12 5.49 11.78 4.66
C PRO A 12 5.88 10.58 5.54
N GLU A 13 5.84 10.73 6.87
CA GLU A 13 6.23 9.70 7.83
C GLU A 13 5.08 8.74 8.19
N GLN A 14 3.87 9.01 7.68
CA GLN A 14 2.69 8.16 7.91
C GLN A 14 3.02 6.71 7.53
N PRO A 15 2.87 5.74 8.45
CA PRO A 15 2.99 4.33 8.10
C PRO A 15 1.93 3.96 7.07
N ILE A 16 2.38 3.45 5.92
CA ILE A 16 1.51 2.98 4.83
C ILE A 16 1.90 1.55 4.48
N VAL A 17 0.90 0.68 4.38
CA VAL A 17 1.05 -0.67 3.85
C VAL A 17 0.24 -0.78 2.57
N THR A 18 0.91 -1.04 1.44
CA THR A 18 0.26 -1.35 0.17
C THR A 18 0.07 -2.85 0.04
N TYR A 19 -1.02 -3.27 -0.61
CA TYR A 19 -1.31 -4.67 -0.89
C TYR A 19 -2.13 -4.78 -2.19
N CYS A 20 -2.10 -5.96 -2.83
CA CYS A 20 -2.89 -6.26 -4.02
C CYS A 20 -3.50 -7.68 -3.91
N SER A 21 -3.85 -8.32 -5.02
CA SER A 21 -4.43 -9.66 -5.14
C SER A 21 -3.43 -10.81 -4.94
N GLY A 22 -2.24 -10.53 -4.40
CA GLY A 22 -1.23 -11.52 -4.01
C GLY A 22 0.10 -11.36 -4.73
N ARG A 23 0.97 -12.37 -4.59
CA ARG A 23 2.39 -12.32 -4.97
C ARG A 23 2.68 -12.05 -6.46
N THR A 24 1.72 -12.31 -7.34
CA THR A 24 1.87 -12.12 -8.79
C THR A 24 1.30 -10.79 -9.29
N CYS A 25 0.71 -9.98 -8.40
CA CYS A 25 0.26 -8.64 -8.72
C CYS A 25 1.37 -7.62 -8.43
N GLU A 26 1.69 -6.78 -9.42
CA GLU A 26 2.73 -5.75 -9.29
C GLU A 26 2.18 -4.40 -8.78
N ASP A 27 0.86 -4.18 -8.79
CA ASP A 27 0.26 -2.89 -8.43
C ASP A 27 0.67 -2.38 -7.03
N SER A 28 0.84 -3.28 -6.06
CA SER A 28 1.27 -2.90 -4.71
C SER A 28 2.72 -2.39 -4.67
N HIS A 29 3.56 -2.92 -5.56
CA HIS A 29 4.94 -2.47 -5.76
C HIS A 29 4.97 -1.13 -6.49
N ASP A 30 4.21 -0.99 -7.57
CA ASP A 30 4.12 0.25 -8.34
C ASP A 30 3.58 1.40 -7.49
N LEU A 31 2.55 1.15 -6.69
CA LEU A 31 2.01 2.15 -5.76
C LEU A 31 3.02 2.48 -4.66
N ALA A 32 3.73 1.49 -4.12
CA ALA A 32 4.75 1.75 -3.10
C ALA A 32 5.88 2.62 -3.65
N GLN A 33 6.34 2.34 -4.87
CA GLN A 33 7.34 3.15 -5.57
C GLN A 33 6.83 4.57 -5.81
N ALA A 34 5.60 4.72 -6.33
CA ALA A 34 5.00 6.04 -6.56
C ALA A 34 4.89 6.88 -5.28
N LEU A 35 4.54 6.26 -4.15
CA LEU A 35 4.50 6.94 -2.85
C LEU A 35 5.90 7.34 -2.36
N SER A 36 6.90 6.49 -2.56
CA SER A 36 8.30 6.82 -2.25
C SER A 36 8.83 7.97 -3.12
N ASP A 37 8.50 7.98 -4.41
CA ASP A 37 8.93 9.02 -5.36
C ASP A 37 8.38 10.41 -5.00
N VAL A 38 7.21 10.47 -4.35
CA VAL A 38 6.60 11.71 -3.87
C VAL A 38 6.91 12.03 -2.40
N GLY A 39 7.80 11.26 -1.77
CA GLY A 39 8.43 11.61 -0.49
C GLY A 39 7.96 10.82 0.73
N PHE A 40 7.05 9.85 0.61
CA PHE A 40 6.70 9.01 1.76
C PHE A 40 7.87 8.09 2.13
N THR A 41 8.22 8.10 3.41
CA THR A 41 9.45 7.45 3.91
C THR A 41 9.18 6.13 4.63
N ASN A 42 7.93 5.85 4.99
CA ASN A 42 7.53 4.65 5.74
C ASN A 42 6.48 3.83 5.00
N VAL A 43 6.85 3.36 3.80
CA VAL A 43 6.00 2.53 2.94
C VAL A 43 6.47 1.09 2.99
N ARG A 44 5.55 0.16 3.20
CA ARG A 44 5.80 -1.29 3.22
C ARG A 44 4.81 -2.00 2.30
N ILE A 45 5.23 -3.13 1.76
CA ILE A 45 4.40 -3.95 0.87
C ILE A 45 4.01 -5.22 1.62
N PHE A 46 2.72 -5.52 1.68
CA PHE A 46 2.24 -6.82 2.11
C PHE A 46 2.16 -7.76 0.89
N ILE A 47 3.24 -8.51 0.67
CA ILE A 47 3.49 -9.28 -0.55
C ILE A 47 2.47 -10.41 -0.76
N ASP A 48 1.97 -11.02 0.32
CA ASP A 48 0.94 -12.05 0.23
C ASP A 48 -0.44 -11.50 -0.16
N GLY A 49 -0.61 -10.17 -0.09
CA GLY A 49 -1.80 -9.48 -0.55
C GLY A 49 -3.07 -9.91 0.19
N PHE A 50 -4.22 -9.63 -0.42
CA PHE A 50 -5.51 -10.04 0.10
C PHE A 50 -5.64 -11.55 0.33
N PRO A 51 -5.14 -12.44 -0.57
CA PRO A 51 -5.19 -13.88 -0.30
C PRO A 51 -4.43 -14.31 0.96
N GLY A 52 -3.28 -13.68 1.26
CA GLY A 52 -2.56 -13.92 2.51
C GLY A 52 -3.34 -13.50 3.75
N TRP A 53 -4.03 -12.36 3.66
CA TRP A 53 -4.91 -11.88 4.74
C TRP A 53 -6.05 -12.87 5.01
N GLU A 54 -6.69 -13.35 3.94
CA GLU A 54 -7.79 -14.31 4.02
C GLU A 54 -7.31 -15.67 4.58
N ALA A 55 -6.15 -16.15 4.13
CA ALA A 55 -5.60 -17.44 4.57
C ALA A 55 -5.29 -17.50 6.07
N GLU A 56 -4.92 -16.36 6.68
CA GLU A 56 -4.71 -16.23 8.12
C GLU A 56 -6.03 -16.08 8.92
N GLY A 57 -7.17 -16.01 8.24
CA GLY A 57 -8.49 -15.91 8.88
C GLY A 57 -8.77 -14.55 9.52
N TYR A 58 -8.12 -13.49 9.03
CA TYR A 58 -8.38 -12.14 9.52
C TYR A 58 -9.73 -11.58 9.04
N PRO A 59 -10.31 -10.58 9.74
CA PRO A 59 -11.61 -10.00 9.36
C PRO A 59 -11.60 -9.37 7.96
N ILE A 60 -12.69 -9.54 7.21
CA ILE A 60 -12.91 -8.97 5.88
C ILE A 60 -14.22 -8.18 5.90
N GLU A 61 -14.26 -7.03 5.23
CA GLU A 61 -15.44 -6.15 5.07
C GLU A 61 -15.89 -6.05 3.60
#